data_AF-A0A0N5BLN0-F1
#
_entry.id   AF-A0A0N5BLN0-F1
#
_cell.length_a   1.000
_cell.length_b   1.000
_cell.length_c   1.000
_cell.angle_alpha   90.00
_cell.angle_beta   90.00
_cell.angle_gamma   90.00
#
_symmetry.space_group_name_H-M   'P 1'
#
loop_
_entity.id
_entity.type
_entity.pdbx_description
1 polymer ?
#
loop_
_entity_poly.entity_id
_entity_poly.type
_entity_poly.pdbx_seq_one_letter_code
_entity_poly.pdbx_strand_id
1 'polypeptide(L)' 'NDKIRCHFSKLVLKKLCELKYEALSHPPYSPDIFLTISDLFDHLNVFFKDKLFKNQESAESYFSDFY' A
#
# COMPACT_ATOMS: atom_id res chain seq x y z
N ASN A 1 -16.29 2.96 -0.90
CA ASN A 1 -15.51 3.27 -2.13
C ASN A 1 -14.77 4.61 -2.00
N ASP A 2 -14.09 4.88 -0.87
CA ASP A 2 -13.64 6.26 -0.52
C ASP A 2 -12.14 6.39 -0.17
N LYS A 3 -11.37 5.30 -0.14
CA LYS A 3 -9.94 5.36 0.24
C LYS A 3 -9.06 6.03 -0.81
N ILE A 4 -9.35 5.84 -2.10
CA ILE A 4 -8.55 6.40 -3.20
C ILE A 4 -8.60 7.93 -3.22
N ARG A 5 -9.75 8.53 -2.89
CA ARG A 5 -9.94 10.00 -2.89
C ARG A 5 -9.10 10.70 -1.81
N CYS A 6 -8.75 10.00 -0.72
CA CYS A 6 -7.93 10.55 0.36
C CYS A 6 -6.52 10.92 -0.11
N HIS A 7 -5.93 10.13 -1.02
CA HIS A 7 -4.60 10.39 -1.59
C HIS A 7 -4.54 11.68 -2.42
N PHE A 8 -5.68 12.14 -2.94
CA PHE A 8 -5.80 13.39 -3.70
C PHE A 8 -6.31 14.56 -2.84
N SER A 9 -6.39 14.39 -1.52
CA SER A 9 -6.80 15.48 -0.63
C SER A 9 -5.77 16.62 -0.65
N LYS A 10 -6.26 17.87 -0.50
CA LYS A 10 -5.39 19.06 -0.45
C LYS A 10 -4.31 18.96 0.63
N LEU A 11 -4.61 18.29 1.74
CA LEU A 11 -3.67 18.06 2.84
C LEU A 11 -2.51 17.16 2.41
N VAL A 12 -2.82 16.02 1.77
CA VAL A 12 -1.81 15.08 1.28
C VAL A 12 -0.94 15.70 0.19
N LEU A 13 -1.57 16.38 -0.79
CA LEU A 13 -0.82 17.06 -1.86
C LEU A 13 0.12 18.14 -1.32
N LYS A 14 -0.34 18.95 -0.35
CA LYS A 14 0.52 19.93 0.33
C LYS A 14 1.72 19.24 1.00
N LYS A 15 1.49 18.11 1.68
CA LYS A 15 2.56 17.38 2.36
C LYS A 15 3.58 16.79 1.39
N LEU A 16 3.14 16.28 0.25
CA LEU A 16 4.03 15.80 -0.82
C LEU A 16 4.91 16.94 -1.36
N CYS A 17 4.32 18.11 -1.60
CA CYS A 17 5.09 19.30 -2.01
C CYS A 17 6.13 19.72 -0.97
N GLU A 18 5.78 19.72 0.32
CA GLU A 18 6.72 20.02 1.42
C GLU A 18 7.90 19.04 1.46
N LEU A 19 7.63 17.76 1.20
CA LEU A 19 8.63 16.70 1.14
C LEU A 19 9.39 16.65 -0.19
N LYS A 20 9.06 17.54 -1.14
CA LYS A 20 9.61 17.57 -2.51
C LYS A 20 9.40 16.27 -3.29
N TYR A 21 8.32 15.55 -2.98
CA TYR A 21 7.89 14.41 -3.78
C TYR A 21 7.01 14.88 -4.93
N GLU A 22 7.32 14.41 -6.13
CA GLU A 22 6.48 14.59 -7.30
C GLU A 22 5.48 13.43 -7.40
N ALA A 23 4.21 13.75 -7.58
CA ALA A 23 3.19 12.74 -7.83
C ALA A 23 3.21 12.38 -9.31
N LEU A 24 3.63 11.15 -9.64
CA LEU A 24 3.56 10.64 -11.00
C LEU A 24 2.10 10.55 -11.43
N SER A 25 1.77 11.20 -12.55
CA SER A 25 0.43 11.10 -13.13
C SER A 25 0.16 9.66 -13.55
N HIS A 26 -0.92 9.08 -13.04
CA HIS A 26 -1.37 7.77 -13.45
C HIS A 26 -2.87 7.80 -13.73
N PRO A 27 -3.36 7.04 -14.72
CA PRO A 27 -4.78 6.90 -14.92
C PRO A 27 -5.43 6.24 -13.70
N PRO A 28 -6.71 6.54 -13.42
CA PRO A 28 -7.51 5.74 -12.50
C PRO A 28 -7.47 4.27 -12.95
N TYR A 29 -7.16 3.36 -12.04
CA TYR A 29 -7.02 1.92 -12.34
C TYR A 29 -5.95 1.60 -13.39
N SER A 30 -4.77 2.22 -13.28
CA SER A 30 -3.63 1.89 -14.16
C SER A 30 -3.24 0.41 -14.03
N PRO A 31 -3.17 -0.34 -15.15
CA PRO A 31 -2.76 -1.74 -15.15
C PRO A 31 -1.37 -1.95 -14.58
N ASP A 32 -0.43 -1.04 -14.80
CA ASP A 32 0.97 -1.22 -14.40
C ASP A 32 1.16 -1.15 -12.87
N ILE A 33 0.41 -0.24 -12.24
CA ILE A 33 0.34 -0.13 -10.78
C ILE A 33 -0.40 -1.34 -10.22
N PHE A 34 -1.46 -1.78 -10.90
CA PHE A 34 -2.19 -2.97 -10.52
C PHE A 34 -1.32 -4.22 -10.60
N LEU A 35 -0.49 -4.39 -11.62
CA LEU A 35 0.42 -5.54 -11.75
C LEU A 35 1.43 -5.58 -10.61
N THR A 36 2.14 -4.49 -10.36
CA THR A 36 3.16 -4.45 -9.29
C THR A 36 2.54 -4.68 -7.91
N ILE A 37 1.37 -4.08 -7.66
CA ILE A 37 0.65 -4.22 -6.39
C ILE A 37 0.02 -5.62 -6.27
N SER A 38 -0.50 -6.20 -7.37
CA SER A 38 -1.09 -7.54 -7.40
C SER A 38 -0.03 -8.59 -7.14
N ASP A 39 1.12 -8.53 -7.81
CA ASP A 39 2.22 -9.48 -7.62
C ASP A 39 2.72 -9.46 -6.17
N LEU A 40 2.85 -8.27 -5.57
CA LEU A 40 3.19 -8.13 -4.15
C LEU A 40 2.11 -8.74 -3.25
N PHE A 41 0.83 -8.46 -3.52
CA PHE A 41 -0.27 -9.01 -2.71
C PHE A 41 -0.40 -10.53 -2.85
N ASP A 42 -0.10 -11.10 -4.02
CA ASP A 42 -0.09 -12.54 -4.22
C ASP A 42 0.99 -13.20 -3.36
N HIS A 43 2.19 -12.64 -3.33
CA HIS A 43 3.25 -13.10 -2.42
C HIS A 43 2.88 -12.95 -0.95
N LEU A 44 2.29 -11.82 -0.56
CA LEU A 44 1.80 -11.61 0.81
C LEU A 44 0.72 -12.60 1.19
N ASN A 45 -0.20 -12.92 0.27
CA ASN A 45 -1.30 -13.85 0.52
C ASN A 45 -0.76 -15.27 0.75
N VAL A 46 0.25 -15.69 -0.02
CA VAL A 46 0.96 -16.95 0.21
C VAL A 46 1.68 -16.94 1.57
N PHE A 47 2.38 -15.86 1.89
CA PHE A 47 3.13 -15.74 3.15
C PHE A 47 2.23 -15.77 4.40
N PHE A 48 1.03 -15.21 4.31
CA PHE A 48 0.10 -15.12 5.42
C PHE A 48 -0.89 -16.27 5.54
N LYS A 49 -0.98 -17.14 4.51
CA LYS A 49 -2.01 -18.17 4.40
C LYS A 49 -2.21 -19.02 5.64
N ASP A 50 -1.12 -19.40 6.32
CA ASP A 50 -1.15 -20.29 7.49
C ASP A 50 -0.80 -19.57 8.81
N LYS A 51 -0.80 -18.23 8.80
CA LYS A 51 -0.45 -17.42 9.99
C LYS A 51 -1.72 -16.94 10.69
N LEU A 52 -1.76 -17.10 12.02
CA LEU A 52 -2.80 -16.54 12.88
C LEU A 52 -2.23 -15.42 13.74
N PHE A 53 -2.82 -14.23 13.61
CA PHE A 53 -2.42 -13.06 14.37
C PHE A 53 -3.29 -12.91 15.62
N LYS A 54 -2.66 -12.82 16.79
CA LYS A 54 -3.37 -12.64 18.07
C LYS A 54 -3.71 -11.18 18.32
N ASN A 55 -2.88 -10.28 17.81
CA ASN A 55 -3.00 -8.83 17.93
C ASN A 55 -2.20 -8.13 16.82
N GLN A 56 -2.33 -6.81 16.73
CA GLN A 56 -1.63 -6.01 15.72
C GLN A 56 -0.11 -6.16 15.79
N GLU A 57 0.48 -6.13 16.99
CA GLU A 57 1.92 -6.30 17.20
C GLU A 57 2.43 -7.62 16.63
N SER A 58 1.70 -8.72 16.83
CA SER A 58 2.06 -10.01 16.26
C SER A 58 2.04 -9.98 14.73
N ALA A 59 1.07 -9.29 14.12
CA ALA A 59 1.00 -9.14 12.67
C ALA A 59 2.16 -8.29 12.12
N GLU A 60 2.50 -7.19 12.79
CA GLU A 60 3.63 -6.32 12.43
C GLU A 60 4.98 -7.05 12.52
N SER A 61 5.16 -7.87 13.57
CA SER A 61 6.35 -8.72 13.70
C SER A 61 6.45 -9.71 12.54
N TYR A 62 5.39 -10.46 12.23
CA TYR A 62 5.43 -11.41 11.12
C TYR A 62 5.61 -10.72 9.76
N PHE A 63 5.06 -9.52 9.56
CA PHE A 63 5.27 -8.75 8.34
C PHE A 63 6.72 -8.25 8.22
N SER A 64 7.38 -7.95 9.34
CA SER A 64 8.81 -7.58 9.34
C SER A 64 9.69 -8.73 8.84
N ASP A 65 9.30 -9.98 9.06
CA ASP A 65 10.00 -11.17 8.54
C ASP A 65 9.78 -11.41 7.03
N PHE A 66 8.85 -10.69 6.39
CA PHE A 66 8.59 -10.82 4.94
C PHE A 66 9.66 -10.09 4.10
N TYR A 67 10.32 -9.09 4.67
CA TYR A 67 11.31 -8.21 4.02
C TYR A 67 12.74 -8.75 4.17
#